data_AF-A0A927VHI5-F1
#
_entry.id   AF-A0A927VHI5-F1
#
_cell.length_a   1.000
_cell.length_b   1.000
_cell.length_c   1.000
_cell.angle_alpha   90.00
_cell.angle_beta   90.00
_cell.angle_gamma   90.00
#
_symmetry.space_group_name_H-M   'P 1'
#
loop_
_entity.id
_entity.type
_entity.pdbx_description
1 polymer ?
#
loop_
_entity_poly.entity_id
_entity_poly.type
_entity_poly.pdbx_seq_one_letter_code
_entity_poly.pdbx_strand_id
1 'polypeptide(L)'
;MNQVNQKAVNISAPNLVNICINGLEHGEIQGEVYHYYSEKPESFSSVVELIRTMEKLFDYLMFPQASTRIRSFWEKENEIYPRRKREDKQVSWEELLAHSGRIGTFITCVKFRQRSTWQGDFFWKEKEQKMFFSSALEFVRLLDQAVNQEQKKEKEEHGYEHE
;
A
#
# COMPACT_ATOMS: atom_id res chain seq x y z
N MET A 1 -17.61 13.69 -0.11
CA MET A 1 -17.19 12.27 -0.02
C MET A 1 -16.86 11.81 -1.43
N ASN A 2 -15.58 11.67 -1.75
CA ASN A 2 -15.14 11.21 -3.08
C ASN A 2 -15.40 9.70 -3.16
N GLN A 3 -16.42 9.31 -3.92
CA GLN A 3 -16.70 7.90 -4.22
C GLN A 3 -15.52 7.34 -5.00
N VAL A 4 -14.79 6.39 -4.42
CA VAL A 4 -13.76 5.65 -5.16
C VAL A 4 -14.45 4.94 -6.32
N ASN A 5 -14.03 5.25 -7.55
CA ASN A 5 -14.58 4.63 -8.75
C ASN A 5 -14.36 3.11 -8.71
N GLN A 6 -15.42 2.38 -8.41
CA GLN A 6 -15.43 0.92 -8.22
C GLN A 6 -14.88 0.14 -9.42
N LYS A 7 -14.89 0.73 -10.63
CA LYS A 7 -14.37 0.09 -11.85
C LYS A 7 -12.84 0.11 -11.94
N ALA A 8 -12.15 1.00 -11.22
CA ALA A 8 -10.70 1.14 -11.31
C ALA A 8 -9.94 0.20 -10.34
N VAL A 9 -10.54 -0.12 -9.20
CA VAL A 9 -9.92 -0.85 -8.09
C VAL A 9 -10.49 -2.26 -7.97
N ASN A 10 -9.63 -3.27 -7.82
CA ASN A 10 -10.07 -4.65 -7.60
C ASN A 10 -10.43 -4.90 -6.13
N ILE A 11 -11.61 -4.46 -5.71
CA ILE A 11 -12.09 -4.57 -4.32
C ILE A 11 -12.16 -6.02 -3.82
N SER A 12 -12.37 -6.99 -4.70
CA SER A 12 -12.45 -8.40 -4.33
C SER A 12 -11.09 -9.01 -4.00
N ALA A 13 -9.97 -8.35 -4.36
CA ALA A 13 -8.63 -8.85 -4.09
C ALA A 13 -8.41 -9.00 -2.57
N PRO A 14 -7.96 -10.16 -2.07
CA PRO A 14 -7.73 -10.36 -0.64
C PRO A 14 -6.61 -9.44 -0.13
N ASN A 15 -5.60 -9.19 -0.95
CA ASN A 15 -4.47 -8.33 -0.60
C ASN A 15 -4.64 -6.88 -1.10
N LEU A 16 -5.87 -6.39 -1.17
CA LEU A 16 -6.12 -4.96 -1.38
C LEU A 16 -5.57 -4.18 -0.18
N VAL A 17 -4.79 -3.16 -0.48
CA VAL A 17 -4.18 -2.29 0.52
C VAL A 17 -4.49 -0.83 0.19
N ASN A 18 -4.99 -0.08 1.17
CA ASN A 18 -5.11 1.37 1.09
C ASN A 18 -4.01 2.02 1.94
N ILE A 19 -3.19 2.84 1.31
CA ILE A 19 -2.01 3.48 1.87
C ILE A 19 -2.31 4.97 1.98
N CYS A 20 -2.38 5.46 3.20
CA CYS A 20 -2.64 6.87 3.51
C CYS A 20 -1.32 7.52 3.93
N ILE A 21 -0.80 8.45 3.14
CA ILE A 21 0.41 9.21 3.48
C ILE A 21 -0.01 10.47 4.23
N ASN A 22 0.47 10.61 5.46
CA ASN A 22 0.09 11.67 6.38
C ASN A 22 1.19 12.73 6.58
N GLY A 23 2.45 12.35 6.36
CA GLY A 23 3.60 13.21 6.58
C GLY A 23 4.79 12.86 5.68
N LEU A 24 5.67 13.84 5.52
CA LEU A 24 7.00 13.65 4.93
C LEU A 24 8.00 14.36 5.84
N GLU A 25 8.79 13.60 6.59
CA GLU A 25 9.80 14.13 7.50
C GLU A 25 11.17 13.61 7.10
N HIS A 26 12.16 14.50 7.00
CA HIS A 26 13.54 14.14 6.63
C HIS A 26 13.67 13.36 5.30
N GLY A 27 12.70 13.52 4.39
CA GLY A 27 12.65 12.80 3.12
C GLY A 27 12.02 11.41 3.20
N GLU A 28 11.52 10.98 4.35
CA GLU A 28 10.83 9.71 4.54
C GLU A 28 9.32 9.92 4.65
N ILE A 29 8.57 9.06 3.96
CA ILE A 29 7.11 9.06 4.01
C ILE A 29 6.61 8.43 5.30
N GLN A 30 5.63 9.06 5.92
CA GLN A 30 4.96 8.58 7.12
C GLN A 30 3.48 8.45 6.86
N GLY A 31 2.85 7.42 7.42
CA GLY A 31 1.46 7.15 7.13
C GLY A 31 0.92 5.89 7.78
N GLU A 32 -0.20 5.46 7.23
CA GLU A 32 -0.98 4.33 7.71
C GLU A 32 -1.39 3.41 6.57
N VAL A 33 -1.40 2.12 6.85
CA VAL A 33 -1.81 1.06 5.94
C VAL A 33 -3.09 0.42 6.46
N TYR A 34 -4.10 0.34 5.59
CA TYR A 34 -5.39 -0.28 5.83
C TYR A 34 -5.55 -1.50 4.92
N HIS A 35 -5.99 -2.63 5.48
CA HIS A 35 -6.23 -3.89 4.78
C HIS A 35 -7.40 -4.65 5.43
N TYR A 36 -7.91 -5.69 4.76
CA TYR A 36 -9.14 -6.40 5.20
C TYR A 36 -9.09 -7.12 6.54
N TYR A 37 -7.89 -7.33 7.10
CA TYR A 37 -7.66 -8.33 8.16
C TYR A 37 -7.22 -7.71 9.48
N SER A 38 -7.34 -6.39 9.60
CA SER A 38 -7.12 -5.65 10.83
C SER A 38 -8.11 -4.49 10.90
N GLU A 39 -8.81 -4.35 12.02
CA GLU A 39 -9.64 -3.17 12.30
C GLU A 39 -8.79 -1.91 12.49
N LYS A 40 -7.56 -2.07 13.00
CA LYS A 40 -6.64 -0.95 13.26
C LYS A 40 -5.65 -0.80 12.11
N PRO A 41 -5.33 0.43 11.68
CA PRO A 41 -4.29 0.64 10.70
C PRO A 41 -2.91 0.25 11.23
N GLU A 42 -2.03 -0.16 10.32
CA GLU A 42 -0.61 -0.34 10.59
C GLU A 42 0.16 0.93 10.20
N SER A 43 0.71 1.63 11.20
CA SER A 43 1.51 2.84 10.95
C SER A 43 2.90 2.49 10.40
N PHE A 44 3.41 3.35 9.52
CA PHE A 44 4.79 3.29 9.03
C PHE A 44 5.43 4.68 9.06
N SER A 45 6.74 4.71 9.23
CA SER A 45 7.53 5.94 9.32
C SER A 45 8.58 6.08 8.21
N SER A 46 8.71 5.05 7.36
CA SER A 46 9.59 5.05 6.18
C SER A 46 9.02 4.18 5.07
N VAL A 47 9.53 4.35 3.86
CA VAL A 47 9.16 3.48 2.74
C VAL A 47 9.58 2.02 2.99
N VAL A 48 10.69 1.80 3.70
CA VAL A 48 11.17 0.45 4.04
C VAL A 48 10.21 -0.23 5.02
N GLU A 49 9.67 0.50 5.99
CA GLU A 49 8.63 -0.03 6.89
C GLU A 49 7.34 -0.36 6.13
N LEU A 50 6.89 0.52 5.23
CA LEU A 50 5.75 0.24 4.36
C LEU A 50 5.92 -1.07 3.58
N ILE A 51 7.08 -1.26 2.94
CA ILE A 51 7.38 -2.49 2.19
C ILE A 51 7.36 -3.71 3.11
N ARG A 52 7.97 -3.62 4.30
CA ARG A 52 7.99 -4.73 5.27
C ARG A 52 6.60 -5.08 5.79
N THR A 53 5.76 -4.09 6.06
CA THR A 53 4.37 -4.27 6.49
C THR A 53 3.57 -5.01 5.42
N MET A 54 3.68 -4.58 4.17
CA MET A 54 3.02 -5.26 3.05
C MET A 54 3.56 -6.68 2.79
N GLU A 55 4.88 -6.92 2.88
CA GLU A 55 5.43 -8.30 2.76
C GLU A 55 4.85 -9.22 3.85
N LYS A 56 4.82 -8.76 5.11
CA LYS A 56 4.24 -9.53 6.22
C LYS A 56 2.77 -9.86 5.95
N LEU A 57 2.00 -8.90 5.43
CA LEU A 57 0.61 -9.13 5.04
C LEU A 57 0.53 -10.21 3.95
N PHE A 58 1.35 -10.16 2.90
CA PHE A 58 1.29 -11.16 1.82
C PHE A 58 1.73 -12.55 2.27
N ASP A 59 2.72 -12.63 3.15
CA ASP A 59 3.17 -13.88 3.76
C ASP A 59 2.09 -14.45 4.69
N TYR A 60 1.45 -13.59 5.49
CA TYR A 60 0.31 -13.93 6.34
C TYR A 60 -0.88 -14.48 5.54
N LEU A 61 -1.24 -13.81 4.44
CA LEU A 61 -2.31 -14.24 3.54
C LEU A 61 -1.94 -15.46 2.69
N MET A 62 -0.66 -15.84 2.66
CA MET A 62 -0.13 -16.79 1.70
C MET A 62 -0.51 -16.40 0.25
N PHE A 63 -0.63 -15.10 -0.03
CA PHE A 63 -1.07 -14.57 -1.33
C PHE A 63 -0.62 -13.11 -1.55
N PRO A 64 -0.09 -12.77 -2.73
CA PRO A 64 0.41 -13.70 -3.76
C PRO A 64 1.64 -14.46 -3.27
N GLN A 65 1.70 -15.76 -3.57
CA GLN A 65 2.84 -16.60 -3.16
C GLN A 65 4.17 -16.06 -3.71
N ALA A 66 5.20 -16.02 -2.86
CA ALA A 66 6.54 -15.71 -3.34
C ALA A 66 7.06 -16.86 -4.21
N SER A 67 7.52 -16.52 -5.40
CA SER A 67 8.27 -17.46 -6.25
C SER A 67 9.66 -17.79 -5.70
N THR A 68 10.17 -17.00 -4.75
CA THR A 68 11.50 -17.14 -4.17
C THR A 68 11.41 -16.91 -2.67
N ARG A 69 11.88 -17.87 -1.86
CA ARG A 69 12.00 -17.67 -0.41
C ARG A 69 13.29 -16.92 -0.09
N ILE A 70 13.24 -15.97 0.84
CA ILE A 70 14.44 -15.31 1.36
C ILE A 70 15.32 -16.39 2.01
N ARG A 71 16.59 -16.45 1.60
CA ARG A 71 17.56 -17.35 2.21
C ARG A 71 17.83 -16.88 3.64
N SER A 72 17.82 -17.82 4.59
CA SER A 72 18.21 -17.61 5.98
C SER A 72 19.39 -18.53 6.30
N PHE A 73 20.32 -18.06 7.14
CA PHE A 73 21.48 -18.84 7.61
C PHE A 73 21.09 -19.91 8.63
N TRP A 74 19.89 -19.80 9.18
CA TRP A 74 19.30 -20.72 10.15
C TRP A 74 18.08 -21.34 9.48
N GLU A 75 17.87 -22.64 9.64
CA GLU A 75 16.57 -23.24 9.34
C GLU A 75 15.53 -22.51 10.20
N LYS A 76 14.68 -21.69 9.59
CA LYS A 76 13.42 -21.34 10.21
C LYS A 76 12.65 -22.65 10.30
N GLU A 77 12.78 -23.30 11.45
CA GLU A 77 11.99 -24.44 11.88
C GLU A 77 10.57 -24.23 11.38
N ASN A 78 10.19 -25.02 10.38
CA ASN A 78 8.86 -25.13 9.83
C ASN A 78 7.99 -23.90 10.12
N GLU A 79 8.05 -22.85 9.29
CA GLU A 79 6.89 -21.97 9.12
C GLU A 79 5.78 -22.83 8.47
N ILE A 80 5.25 -23.78 9.25
CA ILE A 80 3.86 -24.20 9.22
C ILE A 80 3.16 -22.88 9.49
N TYR A 81 2.88 -22.12 8.43
CA TYR A 81 1.65 -21.36 8.41
C TYR A 81 0.60 -22.45 8.52
N PRO A 82 -0.01 -22.67 9.70
CA PRO A 82 -1.13 -23.60 9.76
C PRO A 82 -2.05 -23.25 8.60
N ARG A 83 -2.65 -24.25 7.95
CA ARG A 83 -3.84 -24.05 7.10
C ARG A 83 -4.92 -23.44 8.00
N ARG A 84 -4.79 -22.15 8.31
CA ARG A 84 -5.69 -21.42 9.19
C ARG A 84 -6.88 -21.07 8.32
N LYS A 85 -8.05 -21.31 8.90
CA LYS A 85 -9.37 -21.02 8.33
C LYS A 85 -9.29 -19.69 7.60
N ARG A 86 -9.78 -19.64 6.36
CA ARG A 86 -10.00 -18.39 5.61
C ARG A 86 -10.38 -17.30 6.61
N GLU A 87 -9.47 -16.39 6.86
CA GLU A 87 -9.67 -15.39 7.90
C GLU A 87 -10.76 -14.46 7.40
N ASP A 88 -11.82 -14.35 8.18
CA ASP A 88 -12.96 -13.51 7.85
C ASP A 88 -12.45 -12.08 7.73
N LYS A 89 -12.73 -11.43 6.59
CA LYS A 89 -12.46 -10.00 6.42
C LYS A 89 -13.10 -9.27 7.59
N GLN A 90 -12.29 -8.62 8.42
CA GLN A 90 -12.74 -7.91 9.61
C GLN A 90 -13.40 -6.59 9.25
N VAL A 91 -12.92 -5.96 8.18
CA VAL A 91 -13.44 -4.68 7.68
C VAL A 91 -14.03 -4.83 6.28
N SER A 92 -15.04 -4.04 5.98
CA SER A 92 -15.61 -3.95 4.64
C SER A 92 -14.68 -3.19 3.70
N TRP A 93 -14.89 -3.33 2.39
CA TRP A 93 -14.14 -2.57 1.39
C TRP A 93 -14.48 -1.07 1.43
N GLU A 94 -15.71 -0.74 1.84
CA GLU A 94 -16.18 0.64 1.97
C GLU A 94 -15.42 1.36 3.08
N GLU A 95 -15.33 0.74 4.26
CA GLU A 95 -14.56 1.26 5.38
C GLU A 95 -13.09 1.38 5.03
N LEU A 96 -12.48 0.32 4.47
CA LEU A 96 -11.08 0.30 4.06
C LEU A 96 -10.74 1.46 3.10
N LEU A 97 -11.60 1.72 2.10
CA LEU A 97 -11.37 2.76 1.09
C LEU A 97 -11.88 4.15 1.51
N ALA A 98 -12.65 4.27 2.59
CA ALA A 98 -13.13 5.55 3.11
C ALA A 98 -11.97 6.42 3.63
N HIS A 99 -10.91 5.79 4.14
CA HIS A 99 -9.73 6.49 4.63
C HIS A 99 -8.97 7.21 3.52
N SER A 100 -8.43 8.38 3.86
CA SER A 100 -7.58 9.19 2.99
C SER A 100 -6.42 9.76 3.82
N GLY A 101 -5.23 9.78 3.22
CA GLY A 101 -4.06 10.44 3.79
C GLY A 101 -4.11 11.95 3.62
N ARG A 102 -3.34 12.67 4.42
CA ARG A 102 -3.21 14.13 4.30
C ARG A 102 -2.50 14.55 3.02
N ILE A 103 -1.39 13.89 2.66
CA ILE A 103 -0.57 14.23 1.49
C ILE A 103 -1.07 13.47 0.26
N GLY A 104 -1.50 12.22 0.42
CA GLY A 104 -2.02 11.43 -0.68
C GLY A 104 -2.47 10.04 -0.27
N THR A 105 -3.36 9.46 -1.09
CA THR A 105 -3.99 8.17 -0.83
C THR A 105 -3.82 7.25 -2.03
N PHE A 106 -3.22 6.09 -1.77
CA PHE A 106 -2.82 5.13 -2.79
C PHE A 106 -3.41 3.76 -2.49
N ILE A 107 -4.08 3.18 -3.47
CA ILE A 107 -4.71 1.88 -3.37
C ILE A 107 -3.95 0.91 -4.26
N THR A 108 -3.47 -0.19 -3.69
CA THR A 108 -2.63 -1.14 -4.41
C THR A 108 -3.08 -2.58 -4.23
N CYS A 109 -2.90 -3.37 -5.28
CA CYS A 109 -3.01 -4.82 -5.25
C CYS A 109 -1.77 -5.42 -5.90
N VAL A 110 -0.94 -6.11 -5.12
CA VAL A 110 0.17 -6.90 -5.67
C VAL A 110 -0.38 -8.16 -6.32
N LYS A 111 -0.19 -8.34 -7.62
CA LYS A 111 -0.68 -9.49 -8.39
C LYS A 111 0.31 -10.64 -8.39
N PHE A 112 1.60 -10.34 -8.45
CA PHE A 112 2.65 -11.34 -8.56
C PHE A 112 3.86 -10.97 -7.70
N ARG A 113 4.51 -12.00 -7.13
CA ARG A 113 5.79 -11.93 -6.44
C ARG A 113 6.84 -12.78 -7.18
N GLN A 114 7.09 -12.42 -8.43
CA GLN A 114 8.04 -13.13 -9.31
C GLN A 114 9.41 -12.46 -9.30
N ARG A 115 10.48 -13.27 -9.42
CA ARG A 115 11.88 -12.78 -9.52
C ARG A 115 12.28 -11.88 -8.35
N SER A 116 11.83 -12.23 -7.14
CA SER A 116 12.12 -11.47 -5.91
C SER A 116 11.65 -10.00 -5.95
N THR A 117 10.57 -9.70 -6.66
CA THR A 117 9.99 -8.36 -6.71
C THR A 117 8.47 -8.42 -6.89
N TRP A 118 7.80 -7.27 -6.81
CA TRP A 118 6.34 -7.16 -6.90
C TRP A 118 5.88 -6.67 -8.26
N GLN A 119 4.75 -7.20 -8.74
CA GLN A 119 4.02 -6.65 -9.88
C GLN A 119 2.57 -6.43 -9.50
N GLY A 120 1.96 -5.31 -9.89
CA GLY A 120 0.61 -5.01 -9.43
C GLY A 120 -0.01 -3.74 -10.00
N ASP A 121 -1.18 -3.42 -9.46
CA ASP A 121 -1.95 -2.22 -9.76
C ASP A 121 -1.67 -1.16 -8.71
N PHE A 122 -1.53 0.09 -9.14
CA PHE A 122 -1.39 1.26 -8.28
C PHE A 122 -2.45 2.26 -8.67
N PHE A 123 -3.34 2.62 -7.76
CA PHE A 123 -4.40 3.58 -7.99
C PHE A 123 -4.22 4.77 -7.08
N TRP A 124 -4.09 5.95 -7.68
CA TRP A 124 -3.98 7.21 -6.99
C TRP A 124 -5.37 7.83 -6.84
N LYS A 125 -5.86 7.90 -5.60
CA LYS A 125 -7.24 8.30 -5.29
C LYS A 125 -7.52 9.76 -5.68
N GLU A 126 -6.63 10.69 -5.34
CA GLU A 126 -6.82 12.13 -5.56
C GLU A 126 -6.86 12.52 -7.04
N LYS A 127 -6.16 11.75 -7.90
CA LYS A 127 -6.15 11.98 -9.36
C LYS A 127 -7.04 11.04 -10.15
N GLU A 128 -7.73 10.13 -9.46
CA GLU A 128 -8.47 9.01 -10.06
C GLU A 128 -7.68 8.24 -11.12
N GLN A 129 -6.35 8.12 -10.92
CA GLN A 129 -5.45 7.59 -11.92
C GLN A 129 -5.02 6.17 -11.57
N LYS A 130 -5.22 5.23 -12.51
CA LYS A 130 -4.69 3.88 -12.42
C LYS A 130 -3.39 3.75 -13.19
N MET A 131 -2.39 3.16 -12.54
CA MET A 131 -1.08 2.82 -13.07
C MET A 131 -0.75 1.36 -12.75
N PHE A 132 0.28 0.84 -13.38
CA PHE A 132 0.81 -0.49 -13.12
C PHE A 132 2.27 -0.37 -12.72
N PHE A 133 2.73 -1.29 -11.88
CA PHE A 133 4.14 -1.45 -11.59
C PHE A 133 4.57 -2.89 -11.86
N SER A 134 5.81 -3.02 -12.31
CA SER A 134 6.49 -4.26 -12.67
C SER A 134 7.57 -4.66 -11.66
N SER A 135 7.88 -3.79 -10.70
CA SER A 135 8.78 -4.06 -9.59
C SER A 135 8.42 -3.28 -8.32
N ALA A 136 8.92 -3.74 -7.17
CA ALA A 136 8.80 -3.01 -5.90
C ALA A 136 9.48 -1.63 -5.97
N LEU A 137 10.59 -1.49 -6.70
CA LEU A 137 11.25 -0.19 -6.89
C LEU A 137 10.41 0.75 -7.76
N GLU A 138 9.72 0.23 -8.77
CA GLU A 138 8.79 1.04 -9.56
C GLU A 138 7.60 1.50 -8.71
N PHE A 139 7.06 0.62 -7.86
CA PHE A 139 6.06 1.00 -6.86
C PHE A 139 6.55 2.15 -5.95
N VAL A 140 7.77 2.07 -5.42
CA VAL A 140 8.38 3.14 -4.62
C VAL A 140 8.53 4.44 -5.42
N ARG A 141 8.96 4.35 -6.68
CA ARG A 141 9.08 5.53 -7.56
C ARG A 141 7.72 6.18 -7.83
N LEU A 142 6.66 5.40 -8.02
CA LEU A 142 5.31 5.92 -8.20
C LEU A 142 4.81 6.66 -6.95
N LEU A 143 5.07 6.11 -5.75
CA LEU A 143 4.77 6.79 -4.48
C LEU A 143 5.52 8.12 -4.37
N ASP A 144 6.84 8.11 -4.58
CA ASP A 144 7.68 9.29 -4.49
C ASP A 144 7.24 10.39 -5.48
N GLN A 145 7.00 10.02 -6.73
CA GLN A 145 6.49 10.96 -7.74
C GLN A 145 5.14 11.55 -7.36
N ALA A 146 4.23 10.73 -6.83
CA ALA A 146 2.92 11.19 -6.45
C ALA A 146 2.97 12.15 -5.24
N VAL A 147 3.73 11.80 -4.21
CA VAL A 147 3.96 12.65 -3.03
C VAL A 147 4.58 13.99 -3.41
N ASN A 148 5.62 13.97 -4.24
CA ASN A 148 6.29 15.19 -4.70
C ASN A 148 5.37 16.10 -5.54
N GLN A 149 4.38 15.53 -6.21
CA GLN A 149 3.40 16.30 -6.98
C GLN A 149 2.34 16.95 -6.08
N GLU A 150 1.85 16.28 -5.04
CA GLU A 150 0.89 16.89 -4.11
C GLU A 150 1.54 17.99 -3.27
N GLN A 151 2.79 17.82 -2.84
CA GLN A 151 3.52 18.87 -2.13
C GLN A 151 3.75 20.15 -2.95
N LYS A 152 3.89 20.04 -4.27
CA LYS A 152 4.02 21.22 -5.14
C LYS A 152 2.71 21.98 -5.22
N LYS A 153 1.58 21.28 -5.35
CA LYS A 153 0.25 21.90 -5.37
C LYS A 153 -0.04 22.65 -4.06
N GLU A 154 0.21 22.02 -2.90
CA GLU A 154 -0.02 22.68 -1.60
C GLU A 154 0.76 24.00 -1.47
N LYS A 155 2.01 24.04 -1.96
CA LYS A 155 2.86 25.25 -1.94
C LYS A 155 2.42 26.32 -2.92
N GLU A 156 1.94 25.93 -4.10
CA GLU A 156 1.41 26.86 -5.11
C GLU A 156 0.08 27.48 -4.65
N GLU A 157 -0.77 26.73 -3.96
CA GLU A 157 -2.05 27.22 -3.41
C GLU A 157 -1.86 28.15 -2.21
N HIS A 158 -0.86 27.90 -1.35
CA HIS A 158 -0.54 28.77 -0.19
C HIS A 158 0.42 29.93 -0.53
N GLY A 159 0.92 30.00 -1.77
CA GLY A 159 1.87 31.02 -2.22
C GLY A 159 1.23 32.36 -2.65
N TYR A 160 -0.10 32.49 -2.59
CA TYR A 160 -0.85 33.68 -3.04
C TYR A 160 -1.44 34.54 -1.91
N GLU A 161 -1.03 34.35 -0.65
CA GLU A 161 -1.60 35.11 0.49
C GLU A 161 -0.70 36.19 1.12
N HIS A 162 0.44 36.55 0.52
CA HIS A 162 1.18 37.73 0.98
C HIS A 162 1.62 38.63 -0.17
N GLU A 163 0.79 39.65 -0.41
CA GLU A 163 1.19 40.95 -0.98
C GLU A 163 2.26 41.63 -0.10
#